data_AF-A0AA44HZH0-F1
#
_entry.id   AF-A0AA44HZH0-F1
#
_cell.length_a   1.000
_cell.length_b   1.000
_cell.length_c   1.000
_cell.angle_alpha   90.00
_cell.angle_beta   90.00
_cell.angle_gamma   90.00
#
_symmetry.space_group_name_H-M   'P 1'
#
loop_
_entity.id
_entity.type
_entity.pdbx_description
1 polymer ?
#
loop_
_entity_poly.entity_id
_entity_poly.type
_entity_poly.pdbx_seq_one_letter_code
_entity_poly.pdbx_strand_id
1 'polypeptide(L)'
;MKPDNDICKCDCGFTWKRGFSGHHYCEPQYRATIASLEAERAAALNTCTLIAEALGITGAVSDDTIARVQQLVSENAALWNESSVPEVKLGHQMQCWAIVRYTSTFSGKVTVRVAMLRYLNMPCDGGDDEADWALQDDNGDYYNAVGWHSYHGHPEYSDYYQSIESEEEVLAWMPLIYPKLPERFAASLRGEQNAK
;
A
#
# COMPACT_ATOMS: atom_id res chain seq x y z
N MET A 1 -29.38 65.73 -28.39
CA MET A 1 -29.49 64.84 -27.22
C MET A 1 -28.75 63.56 -27.59
N LYS A 2 -27.56 63.30 -27.01
CA LYS A 2 -26.82 62.05 -27.27
C LYS A 2 -27.51 60.91 -26.50
N PRO A 3 -27.67 59.71 -27.08
CA PRO A 3 -28.19 58.58 -26.32
C PRO A 3 -27.20 58.23 -25.19
N ASP A 4 -27.71 58.09 -23.97
CA ASP A 4 -26.98 57.64 -22.78
C ASP A 4 -26.57 56.16 -22.94
N ASN A 5 -25.56 55.91 -23.79
CA ASN A 5 -25.01 54.58 -24.06
C ASN A 5 -24.05 54.07 -22.96
N ASP A 6 -23.93 54.82 -21.86
CA ASP A 6 -22.97 54.53 -20.79
C ASP A 6 -23.56 53.77 -19.59
N ILE A 7 -24.85 53.39 -19.63
CA ILE A 7 -25.50 52.63 -18.54
C ILE A 7 -25.61 51.15 -18.93
N CYS A 8 -24.84 50.31 -18.24
CA CYS A 8 -25.01 48.86 -18.27
C CYS A 8 -26.14 48.45 -17.31
N LYS A 9 -26.87 47.38 -17.64
CA LYS A 9 -28.00 46.88 -16.85
C LYS A 9 -27.85 45.38 -16.60
N CYS A 10 -28.18 44.92 -15.40
CA CYS A 10 -28.40 43.52 -15.07
C CYS A 10 -29.89 43.21 -15.23
N ASP A 11 -30.21 41.95 -15.54
CA ASP A 11 -31.58 41.46 -15.66
C ASP A 11 -32.39 41.60 -14.35
N CYS A 12 -31.73 41.73 -13.18
CA CYS A 12 -32.38 42.02 -11.90
C CYS A 12 -32.80 43.49 -11.74
N GLY A 13 -32.50 44.36 -12.71
CA GLY A 13 -32.78 45.80 -12.66
C GLY A 13 -31.64 46.67 -12.11
N PHE A 14 -30.53 46.08 -11.64
CA PHE A 14 -29.36 46.85 -11.21
C PHE A 14 -28.66 47.50 -12.41
N THR A 15 -28.30 48.78 -12.30
CA THR A 15 -27.64 49.53 -13.38
C THR A 15 -26.35 50.18 -12.92
N TRP A 16 -25.31 50.17 -13.75
CA TRP A 16 -24.02 50.81 -13.45
C TRP A 16 -23.45 51.55 -14.66
N LYS A 17 -22.59 52.54 -14.41
CA LYS A 17 -21.93 53.32 -15.47
C LYS A 17 -20.69 52.60 -16.01
N ARG A 18 -20.51 52.62 -17.33
CA ARG A 18 -19.31 52.12 -18.02
C ARG A 18 -18.07 52.90 -17.52
N GLY A 19 -17.06 52.19 -17.00
CA GLY A 19 -15.86 52.79 -16.39
C GLY A 19 -15.88 52.87 -14.85
N PHE A 20 -17.02 52.61 -14.20
CA PHE A 20 -17.10 52.39 -12.74
C PHE A 20 -17.41 50.92 -12.48
N SER A 21 -16.42 50.13 -12.08
CA SER A 21 -16.59 48.72 -11.72
C SER A 21 -17.23 48.60 -10.33
N GLY A 22 -18.56 48.71 -10.27
CA GLY A 22 -19.32 48.26 -9.12
C GLY A 22 -19.57 46.76 -9.24
N HIS A 23 -18.97 45.94 -8.37
CA HIS A 23 -19.40 44.55 -8.24
C HIS A 23 -20.84 44.54 -7.72
N HIS A 24 -21.75 43.90 -8.46
CA HIS A 24 -23.10 43.64 -7.98
C HIS A 24 -23.28 42.15 -7.77
N TYR A 25 -23.93 41.80 -6.67
CA TYR A 25 -24.30 40.44 -6.35
C TYR A 25 -25.76 40.25 -6.75
N CYS A 26 -26.00 39.56 -7.87
CA CYS A 26 -27.34 39.33 -8.38
C CYS A 26 -28.05 38.25 -7.57
N GLU A 27 -28.76 38.64 -6.51
CA GLU A 27 -29.48 37.69 -5.66
C GLU A 27 -30.38 36.71 -6.46
N PRO A 28 -31.15 37.14 -7.49
CA PRO A 28 -31.94 36.20 -8.30
C PRO A 28 -31.09 35.16 -9.03
N GLN A 29 -29.95 35.55 -9.60
CA GLN A 29 -29.06 34.61 -10.27
C GLN A 29 -28.42 33.64 -9.27
N TYR A 30 -28.01 34.12 -8.09
CA TYR A 30 -27.48 33.24 -7.05
C TYR A 30 -28.52 32.23 -6.57
N ARG A 31 -29.78 32.64 -6.37
CA ARG A 31 -30.87 31.71 -6.03
C ARG A 31 -31.08 30.66 -7.10
N ALA A 32 -31.02 31.04 -8.38
CA ALA A 32 -31.11 30.10 -9.50
C ALA A 32 -29.93 29.11 -9.52
N THR A 33 -28.71 29.59 -9.31
CA THR A 33 -27.51 28.74 -9.23
C THR A 33 -27.58 27.77 -8.04
N ILE A 34 -28.00 28.24 -6.86
CA ILE A 34 -28.18 27.38 -5.68
C ILE A 34 -29.20 26.28 -5.97
N ALA A 35 -30.36 26.63 -6.55
CA ALA A 35 -31.37 25.64 -6.91
C ALA A 35 -30.86 24.61 -7.93
N SER A 36 -30.05 25.04 -8.91
CA SER A 36 -29.39 24.14 -9.86
C SER A 36 -28.44 23.17 -9.16
N LEU A 37 -27.59 23.68 -8.27
CA LEU A 37 -26.63 22.87 -7.51
C LEU A 37 -27.32 21.90 -6.55
N GLU A 38 -28.43 22.29 -5.94
CA GLU A 38 -29.26 21.41 -5.10
C GLU A 38 -29.87 20.27 -5.93
N ALA A 39 -30.34 20.56 -7.14
CA ALA A 39 -30.86 19.56 -8.06
C ALA A 39 -29.77 18.59 -8.55
N GLU A 40 -28.59 19.10 -8.91
CA GLU A 40 -27.43 18.28 -9.29
C GLU A 40 -26.97 17.38 -8.12
N ARG A 41 -26.91 17.93 -6.91
CA ARG A 41 -26.60 17.17 -5.69
C ARG A 41 -27.62 16.06 -5.45
N ALA A 42 -28.92 16.36 -5.60
CA ALA A 42 -29.97 15.36 -5.42
C ALA A 42 -29.85 14.23 -6.46
N ALA A 43 -29.56 14.55 -7.73
CA ALA A 43 -29.35 13.57 -8.78
C ALA A 43 -28.12 12.69 -8.52
N ALA A 44 -27.01 13.29 -8.06
CA ALA A 44 -25.80 12.56 -7.69
C ALA A 44 -26.04 11.62 -6.50
N LEU A 45 -26.73 12.09 -5.45
CA LEU A 45 -27.10 11.25 -4.31
C LEU A 45 -27.98 10.07 -4.72
N ASN A 46 -28.99 10.30 -5.55
CA ASN A 46 -29.85 9.23 -6.06
C ASN A 46 -29.05 8.19 -6.87
N THR A 47 -28.09 8.63 -7.67
CA THR A 47 -27.20 7.73 -8.43
C THR A 47 -26.34 6.89 -7.50
N CYS A 48 -25.75 7.50 -6.47
CA CYS A 48 -24.98 6.77 -5.45
C CYS A 48 -25.84 5.75 -4.70
N THR A 49 -27.09 6.07 -4.38
CA THR A 49 -28.04 5.14 -3.78
C THR A 49 -28.30 3.93 -4.67
N LEU A 50 -28.57 4.15 -5.96
CA LEU A 50 -28.78 3.06 -6.93
C LEU A 50 -27.55 2.16 -7.08
N ILE A 51 -26.35 2.74 -7.08
CA ILE A 51 -25.09 1.97 -7.10
C ILE A 51 -24.94 1.14 -5.83
N ALA A 52 -25.22 1.72 -4.66
CA ALA A 52 -25.17 1.01 -3.39
C ALA A 52 -26.14 -0.18 -3.37
N GLU A 53 -27.37 0.02 -3.85
CA GLU A 53 -28.38 -1.05 -4.00
C GLU A 53 -27.91 -2.14 -4.96
N ALA A 54 -27.39 -1.79 -6.13
CA ALA A 54 -26.89 -2.75 -7.13
C ALA A 54 -25.70 -3.57 -6.63
N LEU A 55 -24.87 -2.99 -5.75
CA LEU A 55 -23.75 -3.67 -5.10
C LEU A 55 -24.16 -4.45 -3.84
N GLY A 56 -25.45 -4.44 -3.47
CA GLY A 56 -25.92 -5.06 -2.24
C GLY A 56 -25.42 -4.38 -0.96
N ILE A 57 -24.95 -3.14 -1.06
CA ILE A 57 -24.56 -2.31 0.08
C ILE A 57 -25.84 -1.68 0.63
N THR A 58 -26.63 -2.48 1.34
CA THR A 58 -27.88 -2.02 1.96
C THR A 58 -27.61 -1.56 3.39
N GLY A 59 -27.75 -0.26 3.64
CA GLY A 59 -27.65 0.35 4.97
C GLY A 59 -26.35 1.10 5.24
N ALA A 60 -26.32 1.92 6.30
CA ALA A 60 -25.07 2.43 6.84
C ALA A 60 -24.24 1.24 7.31
N VAL A 61 -22.95 1.19 6.95
CA VAL A 61 -21.99 0.27 7.58
C VAL A 61 -22.10 0.53 9.09
N SER A 62 -22.46 -0.48 9.88
CA SER A 62 -22.66 -0.25 11.31
C SER A 62 -21.37 0.31 11.92
N ASP A 63 -21.50 1.21 12.88
CA ASP A 63 -20.35 1.78 13.60
C ASP A 63 -19.45 0.66 14.18
N ASP A 64 -20.06 -0.44 14.60
CA ASP A 64 -19.36 -1.66 15.05
C ASP A 64 -18.50 -2.29 13.95
N THR A 65 -18.99 -2.33 12.70
CA THR A 65 -18.22 -2.84 11.56
C THR A 65 -17.04 -1.92 11.24
N ILE A 66 -17.26 -0.60 11.28
CA ILE A 66 -16.19 0.38 11.07
C ILE A 66 -15.12 0.24 12.15
N ALA A 67 -15.53 0.16 13.42
CA ALA A 67 -14.64 -0.04 14.55
C ALA A 67 -13.84 -1.35 14.41
N ARG A 68 -14.49 -2.44 13.97
CA ARG A 68 -13.83 -3.72 13.74
C ARG A 68 -12.78 -3.65 12.63
N VAL A 69 -13.08 -2.97 11.52
CA VAL A 69 -12.10 -2.78 10.42
C VAL A 69 -10.93 -1.94 10.91
N GLN A 70 -11.16 -0.84 11.63
CA GLN A 70 -10.09 0.00 12.19
C GLN A 70 -9.19 -0.77 13.16
N GLN A 71 -9.79 -1.62 13.99
CA GLN A 71 -9.05 -2.53 14.86
C GLN A 71 -8.18 -3.49 14.03
N LEU A 72 -8.75 -4.18 13.05
CA LEU A 72 -8.02 -5.14 12.21
C LEU A 72 -6.88 -4.47 11.42
N VAL A 73 -7.09 -3.25 10.93
CA VAL A 73 -6.05 -2.46 10.25
C VAL A 73 -4.92 -2.13 11.22
N SER A 74 -5.24 -1.74 12.46
CA SER A 74 -4.24 -1.44 13.50
C SER A 74 -3.47 -2.69 13.91
N GLU A 75 -4.16 -3.82 14.10
CA GLU A 75 -3.55 -5.12 14.39
C GLU A 75 -2.60 -5.56 13.26
N ASN A 76 -3.00 -5.37 12.00
CA ASN A 76 -2.16 -5.71 10.85
C ASN A 76 -0.92 -4.80 10.74
N ALA A 77 -1.06 -3.50 11.00
CA ALA A 77 0.07 -2.57 11.02
C ALA A 77 1.10 -2.95 12.10
N ALA A 78 0.64 -3.37 13.27
CA ALA A 78 1.49 -3.77 14.39
C ALA A 78 2.30 -5.07 14.15
N LEU A 79 2.02 -5.83 13.08
CA LEU A 79 2.80 -7.02 12.72
C LEU A 79 4.18 -6.67 12.14
N TRP A 80 4.35 -5.45 11.64
CA TRP A 80 5.58 -5.01 11.00
C TRP A 80 6.55 -4.42 12.02
N ASN A 81 7.77 -4.92 12.02
CA ASN A 81 8.88 -4.39 12.79
C ASN A 81 9.57 -3.30 11.97
N GLU A 82 9.35 -2.04 12.35
CA GLU A 82 9.91 -0.88 11.65
C GLU A 82 11.36 -0.59 12.07
N SER A 83 12.22 -0.26 11.11
CA SER A 83 13.60 0.22 11.33
C SER A 83 14.47 -0.65 12.27
N SER A 84 14.16 -1.93 12.40
CA SER A 84 14.92 -2.88 13.21
C SER A 84 15.47 -4.02 12.36
N VAL A 85 16.37 -4.82 12.95
CA VAL A 85 16.85 -6.06 12.34
C VAL A 85 16.27 -7.27 13.09
N PRO A 86 15.99 -8.38 12.40
CA PRO A 86 15.60 -9.63 13.05
C PRO A 86 16.66 -10.13 14.02
N GLU A 87 16.22 -10.58 15.21
CA GLU A 87 17.08 -11.31 16.14
C GLU A 87 17.27 -12.75 15.64
N VAL A 88 18.38 -12.99 14.95
CA VAL A 88 18.75 -14.30 14.43
C VAL A 88 19.99 -14.80 15.14
N LYS A 89 19.96 -16.04 15.64
CA LYS A 89 21.11 -16.67 16.29
C LYS A 89 22.29 -16.83 15.32
N LEU A 90 23.51 -16.89 15.86
CA LEU A 90 24.70 -17.20 15.07
C LEU A 90 24.53 -18.52 14.30
N GLY A 91 24.94 -18.54 13.04
CA GLY A 91 24.82 -19.70 12.16
C GLY A 91 23.40 -19.97 11.66
N HIS A 92 22.45 -19.05 11.89
CA HIS A 92 21.04 -19.22 11.51
C HIS A 92 20.59 -18.14 10.52
N GLN A 93 19.41 -18.37 9.96
CA GLN A 93 18.72 -17.44 9.08
C GLN A 93 17.22 -17.37 9.43
N MET A 94 16.58 -16.27 9.03
CA MET A 94 15.13 -16.08 9.13
C MET A 94 14.57 -15.63 7.79
N GLN A 95 13.45 -16.22 7.37
CA GLN A 95 12.71 -15.78 6.19
C GLN A 95 11.66 -14.75 6.61
N CYS A 96 11.61 -13.64 5.88
CA CYS A 96 10.79 -12.48 6.21
C CYS A 96 10.01 -11.98 4.98
N TRP A 97 8.84 -11.41 5.23
CA TRP A 97 8.31 -10.37 4.36
C TRP A 97 8.98 -9.05 4.75
N ALA A 98 9.41 -8.27 3.77
CA ALA A 98 10.08 -7.00 3.97
C ALA A 98 9.43 -5.92 3.09
N ILE A 99 9.23 -4.74 3.66
CA ILE A 99 8.92 -3.53 2.91
C ILE A 99 10.26 -2.91 2.52
N VAL A 100 10.54 -2.88 1.22
CA VAL A 100 11.80 -2.41 0.66
C VAL A 100 11.57 -1.12 -0.11
N ARG A 101 12.35 -0.10 0.22
CA ARG A 101 12.50 1.11 -0.59
C ARG A 101 13.65 0.91 -1.56
N TYR A 102 13.38 1.11 -2.84
CA TYR A 102 14.42 1.20 -3.86
C TYR A 102 14.51 2.64 -4.37
N THR A 103 15.72 3.18 -4.38
CA THR A 103 16.01 4.53 -4.90
C THR A 103 16.93 4.41 -6.12
N SER A 104 16.38 4.62 -7.32
CA SER A 104 17.17 4.56 -8.56
C SER A 104 18.27 5.61 -8.56
N THR A 105 19.52 5.18 -8.63
CA THR A 105 20.71 6.05 -8.74
C THR A 105 20.72 6.88 -10.03
N PHE A 106 20.13 6.36 -11.12
CA PHE A 106 20.06 7.05 -12.39
C PHE A 106 18.95 8.12 -12.45
N SER A 107 17.73 7.78 -11.99
CA SER A 107 16.55 8.63 -12.16
C SER A 107 16.12 9.38 -10.90
N GLY A 108 16.66 9.03 -9.73
CA GLY A 108 16.17 9.48 -8.43
C GLY A 108 14.78 8.96 -8.07
N LYS A 109 14.17 8.12 -8.92
CA LYS A 109 12.83 7.59 -8.69
C LYS A 109 12.85 6.64 -7.49
N VAL A 110 11.97 6.92 -6.54
CA VAL A 110 11.73 6.07 -5.37
C VAL A 110 10.55 5.15 -5.65
N THR A 111 10.71 3.87 -5.32
CA THR A 111 9.63 2.88 -5.30
C THR A 111 9.63 2.14 -3.98
N VAL A 112 8.46 1.73 -3.52
CA VAL A 112 8.29 0.92 -2.30
C VAL A 112 7.56 -0.35 -2.69
N ARG A 113 8.06 -1.50 -2.26
CA ARG A 113 7.46 -2.81 -2.55
C ARG A 113 7.54 -3.73 -1.35
N VAL A 114 6.64 -4.70 -1.31
CA VAL A 114 6.80 -5.86 -0.42
C VAL A 114 7.58 -6.93 -1.18
N ALA A 115 8.64 -7.43 -0.56
CA ALA A 115 9.47 -8.49 -1.10
C ALA A 115 9.69 -9.59 -0.04
N MET A 116 10.01 -10.78 -0.50
CA MET A 116 10.44 -11.86 0.37
C MET A 116 11.97 -11.80 0.46
N LEU A 117 12.49 -11.63 1.67
CA LEU A 117 13.92 -11.58 1.95
C LEU A 117 14.27 -12.59 3.03
N ARG A 118 15.56 -12.87 3.17
CA ARG A 118 16.11 -13.62 4.29
C ARG A 118 17.12 -12.76 5.03
N TYR A 119 17.05 -12.79 6.35
CA TYR A 119 18.09 -12.23 7.20
C TYR A 119 19.03 -13.35 7.63
N LEU A 120 20.29 -13.22 7.26
CA LEU A 120 21.33 -14.21 7.53
C LEU A 120 22.23 -13.69 8.66
N ASN A 121 22.60 -14.56 9.60
CA ASN A 121 23.60 -14.28 10.63
C ASN A 121 24.66 -15.38 10.60
N MET A 122 25.35 -15.50 9.47
CA MET A 122 26.37 -16.51 9.19
C MET A 122 27.68 -15.81 8.82
N PRO A 123 28.37 -15.20 9.80
CA PRO A 123 29.65 -14.56 9.56
C PRO A 123 30.72 -15.59 9.21
N CYS A 124 31.69 -15.13 8.44
CA CYS A 124 32.81 -15.91 7.92
C CYS A 124 34.06 -15.05 7.97
N ASP A 125 35.14 -15.56 8.58
CA ASP A 125 36.38 -14.80 8.80
C ASP A 125 37.45 -15.08 7.73
N GLY A 126 37.26 -16.09 6.88
CA GLY A 126 38.18 -16.47 5.81
C GLY A 126 39.34 -17.32 6.34
N GLY A 127 39.35 -18.62 6.03
CA GLY A 127 40.44 -19.55 6.40
C GLY A 127 40.22 -20.99 5.95
N ASP A 128 41.14 -21.89 6.33
CA ASP A 128 41.06 -23.33 5.99
C ASP A 128 40.06 -24.11 6.87
N ASP A 129 39.71 -23.58 8.05
CA ASP A 129 38.80 -24.20 9.04
C ASP A 129 37.50 -23.38 9.17
N GLU A 130 36.70 -23.33 8.10
CA GLU A 130 35.42 -22.61 8.14
C GLU A 130 34.33 -23.36 8.90
N ALA A 131 33.42 -22.61 9.51
CA ALA A 131 32.31 -23.17 10.25
C ALA A 131 31.30 -23.88 9.33
N ASP A 132 30.60 -24.90 9.83
CA ASP A 132 29.61 -25.68 9.07
C ASP A 132 28.45 -24.86 8.49
N TRP A 133 28.24 -23.63 8.98
CA TRP A 133 27.21 -22.70 8.50
C TRP A 133 27.73 -21.65 7.50
N ALA A 134 29.04 -21.64 7.20
CA ALA A 134 29.61 -20.69 6.26
C ALA A 134 29.06 -20.95 4.84
N LEU A 135 28.67 -19.88 4.15
CA LEU A 135 28.15 -19.96 2.79
C LEU A 135 29.25 -19.67 1.78
N GLN A 136 29.19 -20.37 0.65
CA GLN A 136 30.07 -20.16 -0.50
C GLN A 136 29.32 -19.48 -1.63
N ASP A 137 30.03 -18.65 -2.39
CA ASP A 137 29.54 -18.09 -3.65
C ASP A 137 29.68 -19.10 -4.80
N ASP A 138 29.32 -18.67 -6.01
CA ASP A 138 29.40 -19.50 -7.22
C ASP A 138 30.83 -19.92 -7.61
N ASN A 139 31.85 -19.26 -7.06
CA ASN A 139 33.26 -19.60 -7.26
C ASN A 139 33.78 -20.60 -6.22
N GLY A 140 32.95 -20.93 -5.20
CA GLY A 140 33.33 -21.75 -4.06
C GLY A 140 34.05 -20.97 -2.96
N ASP A 141 34.10 -19.64 -3.06
CA ASP A 141 34.74 -18.79 -2.06
C ASP A 141 33.75 -18.52 -0.92
N TYR A 142 34.19 -18.70 0.31
CA TYR A 142 33.38 -18.39 1.47
C TYR A 142 33.21 -16.87 1.62
N TYR A 143 32.00 -16.45 2.02
CA TYR A 143 31.71 -15.04 2.20
C TYR A 143 30.95 -14.76 3.51
N ASN A 144 31.13 -13.53 4.01
CA ASN A 144 30.48 -13.05 5.22
C ASN A 144 28.99 -12.76 4.98
N ALA A 145 28.13 -13.76 5.23
CA ALA A 145 26.70 -13.69 5.00
C ALA A 145 25.95 -13.15 6.23
N VAL A 146 26.11 -11.85 6.49
CA VAL A 146 25.41 -11.13 7.57
C VAL A 146 24.53 -10.02 6.99
N GLY A 147 23.23 -10.08 7.26
CA GLY A 147 22.25 -9.07 6.85
C GLY A 147 21.20 -9.58 5.86
N TRP A 148 20.59 -8.63 5.13
CA TRP A 148 19.47 -8.89 4.23
C TRP A 148 19.93 -9.43 2.88
N HIS A 149 19.35 -10.56 2.47
CA HIS A 149 19.60 -11.21 1.19
C HIS A 149 18.28 -11.59 0.51
N SER A 150 18.24 -11.50 -0.83
CA SER A 150 17.27 -12.24 -1.63
C SER A 150 17.69 -13.71 -1.73
N TYR A 151 16.71 -14.58 -1.92
CA TYR A 151 16.93 -16.01 -2.15
C TYR A 151 16.36 -16.37 -3.50
N HIS A 152 17.20 -17.00 -4.33
CA HIS A 152 16.88 -17.39 -5.68
C HIS A 152 16.94 -18.91 -5.77
N GLY A 153 15.76 -19.53 -5.93
CA GLY A 153 15.68 -20.95 -6.21
C GLY A 153 15.79 -21.20 -7.71
N HIS A 154 16.68 -22.09 -8.14
CA HIS A 154 16.83 -22.44 -9.56
C HIS A 154 16.50 -23.94 -9.78
N PRO A 155 15.65 -24.29 -10.76
CA PRO A 155 15.29 -25.70 -11.00
C PRO A 155 16.48 -26.58 -11.42
N GLU A 156 17.51 -25.99 -12.01
CA GLU A 156 18.64 -26.70 -12.63
C GLU A 156 20.00 -26.45 -11.96
N TYR A 157 20.08 -25.53 -10.98
CA TYR A 157 21.32 -25.20 -10.26
C TYR A 157 21.05 -25.08 -8.76
N SER A 158 22.11 -25.04 -7.96
CA SER A 158 22.00 -24.81 -6.52
C SER A 158 21.33 -23.47 -6.24
N ASP A 159 20.45 -23.45 -5.24
CA ASP A 159 19.86 -22.20 -4.76
C ASP A 159 20.96 -21.29 -4.21
N TYR A 160 20.83 -19.99 -4.44
CA TYR A 160 21.83 -19.01 -4.00
C TYR A 160 21.19 -17.82 -3.28
N TYR A 161 22.01 -17.13 -2.49
CA TYR A 161 21.66 -15.92 -1.78
C TYR A 161 22.40 -14.74 -2.40
N GLN A 162 21.70 -13.61 -2.55
CA GLN A 162 22.30 -12.38 -3.04
C GLN A 162 21.98 -11.26 -2.04
N SER A 163 22.99 -10.53 -1.59
CA SER A 163 22.78 -9.35 -0.74
C SER A 163 21.87 -8.35 -1.44
N ILE A 164 21.03 -7.65 -0.67
CA ILE A 164 20.24 -6.56 -1.25
C ILE A 164 21.17 -5.49 -1.83
N GLU A 165 20.72 -4.86 -2.92
CA GLU A 165 21.48 -3.84 -3.62
C GLU A 165 21.69 -2.60 -2.74
N SER A 166 22.72 -1.81 -3.02
CA SER A 166 23.03 -0.58 -2.26
C SER A 166 21.92 0.48 -2.31
N GLU A 167 21.11 0.42 -3.37
CA GLU A 167 19.94 1.25 -3.61
C GLU A 167 18.69 0.80 -2.85
N GLU A 168 18.77 -0.34 -2.18
CA GLU A 168 17.68 -0.96 -1.43
C GLU A 168 17.83 -0.78 0.07
N GLU A 169 16.72 -0.42 0.72
CA GLU A 169 16.65 -0.27 2.16
C GLU A 169 15.39 -0.95 2.69
N VAL A 170 15.57 -1.82 3.68
CA VAL A 170 14.45 -2.46 4.39
C VAL A 170 13.88 -1.48 5.41
N LEU A 171 12.63 -1.06 5.19
CA LEU A 171 11.93 -0.11 6.06
C LEU A 171 11.25 -0.81 7.23
N ALA A 172 10.66 -1.97 6.95
CA ALA A 172 9.99 -2.79 7.93
C ALA A 172 10.01 -4.25 7.51
N TRP A 173 9.86 -5.16 8.47
CA TRP A 173 9.83 -6.58 8.20
C TRP A 173 8.91 -7.34 9.16
N MET A 174 8.45 -8.50 8.73
CA MET A 174 7.77 -9.46 9.62
C MET A 174 8.20 -10.88 9.26
N PRO A 175 8.23 -11.80 10.25
CA PRO A 175 8.52 -13.21 9.98
C PRO A 175 7.55 -13.78 8.92
N LEU A 176 8.05 -14.62 8.03
CA LEU A 176 7.18 -15.39 7.15
C LEU A 176 6.48 -16.48 7.97
N ILE A 177 5.16 -16.33 8.15
CA ILE A 177 4.33 -17.33 8.81
C ILE A 177 3.53 -18.08 7.76
N TYR A 178 3.78 -19.38 7.63
CA TYR A 178 2.97 -20.24 6.77
C TYR A 178 1.61 -20.51 7.44
N PRO A 179 0.50 -20.42 6.69
CA PRO A 179 -0.80 -20.76 7.23
C PRO A 179 -0.83 -22.23 7.65
N LYS A 180 -1.49 -22.52 8.76
CA LYS A 180 -1.75 -23.91 9.17
C LYS A 180 -2.67 -24.55 8.13
N LEU A 181 -2.28 -25.70 7.59
CA LEU A 181 -3.12 -26.47 6.68
C LEU A 181 -4.42 -26.87 7.42
N PRO A 182 -5.61 -26.51 6.91
CA PRO A 182 -6.85 -26.88 7.57
C PRO A 182 -6.98 -28.41 7.65
N GLU A 183 -7.21 -28.94 8.86
CA GLU A 183 -7.22 -30.39 9.10
C GLU A 183 -8.23 -31.14 8.22
N ARG A 184 -9.42 -30.56 8.02
CA ARG A 184 -10.46 -31.14 7.14
C ARG A 184 -9.97 -31.28 5.69
N PHE A 185 -9.26 -30.28 5.20
CA PHE A 185 -8.69 -30.30 3.86
C PHE A 185 -7.56 -31.34 3.79
N ALA A 186 -6.69 -31.38 4.80
CA ALA A 186 -5.62 -32.36 4.89
C ALA A 186 -6.15 -33.81 4.94
N ALA A 187 -7.19 -34.08 5.73
CA ALA A 187 -7.83 -35.39 5.84
C ALA A 187 -8.50 -35.82 4.53
N SER A 188 -9.09 -34.87 3.79
CA SER A 188 -9.63 -35.11 2.44
C SER A 188 -8.54 -35.58 1.47
N LEU A 189 -7.36 -34.97 1.51
CA LEU A 189 -6.23 -35.35 0.65
C LEU A 189 -5.63 -36.70 1.03
N ARG A 190 -5.71 -37.10 2.32
CA ARG A 190 -5.25 -38.41 2.81
C ARG A 190 -6.25 -39.55 2.61
N GLY A 191 -7.46 -39.28 2.11
CA GLY A 191 -8.49 -40.30 1.92
C GLY A 191 -9.14 -40.79 3.22
N GLU A 192 -8.98 -40.06 4.33
CA GLU A 192 -9.46 -40.43 5.67
C GLU A 192 -10.97 -40.20 5.87
N GLN A 193 -11.70 -39.80 4.82
CA GLN A 193 -13.12 -39.44 4.92
C GLN A 193 -14.05 -40.63 5.26
N ASN A 194 -13.56 -41.87 5.32
CA ASN A 194 -14.37 -43.07 5.56
C ASN A 194 -13.77 -44.06 6.56
N ALA A 195 -13.17 -43.61 7.67
CA ALA A 195 -12.98 -44.47 8.84
C ALA A 195 -14.15 -44.28 9.81
N LYS A 196 -15.20 -45.09 9.64
CA LYS A 196 -16.23 -45.33 10.65
C LYS A 196 -15.81 -46.47 11.55
#